data_AF-A0A1B5KTD3-F1
#
_entry.id   AF-A0A1B5KTD3-F1
#
_cell.length_a   1.000
_cell.length_b   1.000
_cell.length_c   1.000
_cell.angle_alpha   90.00
_cell.angle_beta   90.00
_cell.angle_gamma   90.00
#
_symmetry.space_group_name_H-M   'P 1'
#
loop_
_entity.id
_entity.type
_entity.pdbx_description
1 polymer ?
#
loop_
_entity_poly.entity_id
_entity_poly.type
_entity_poly.pdbx_seq_one_letter_code
_entity_poly.pdbx_strand_id
1 'polypeptide(L)'
;MIYVRTLLQTFLFNDMEILGSMSIRQLLDDDFSIVTLPASPLLDRANDEIEAVRDPRFAMSQQMELFRQRAAQPFLDIFRTACQNRCRVRRTLCHLLRDWENLQVDAEDIDQILQVKTKEPPLMQRSTVGFGPAETYSLPLSSWTYLYKLRLMESIVQLGFELEVYQVDELAGMYWYLTFLSKSRLQHVERIKTFIVRQANQAHSQGPAELDVEAQLQRSLAFARLFMLDAAVTWELSDALCCVYTVLHRHGLITSPQRPYSNDQLRHELRMRPFAPVGLPALPTFEQFQDGTRQVESSTLQLLEYAERAATNAKRGFEALNRLSAKDSFSVGSHAWWSGSAKAALKSCIATVVAISTLQKAFKAAGEAKTPRVSAEIPTPDKAYHEWWIVPRIVPSSC
;
A
#
# COMPACT_ATOMS: atom_id res chain seq x y z
N MET A 1 24.98 4.34 13.46
CA MET A 1 23.58 3.97 13.14
C MET A 1 23.13 2.63 13.76
N ILE A 2 24.00 1.64 14.01
CA ILE A 2 23.60 0.38 14.68
C ILE A 2 23.11 0.64 16.12
N TYR A 3 23.87 1.40 16.91
CA TYR A 3 23.52 1.74 18.29
C TYR A 3 22.12 2.35 18.43
N VAL A 4 21.78 3.35 17.60
CA VAL A 4 20.45 4.02 17.63
C VAL A 4 19.32 3.04 17.31
N ARG A 5 19.53 2.13 16.35
CA ARG A 5 18.54 1.10 15.97
C ARG A 5 18.30 0.10 17.09
N THR A 6 19.37 -0.39 17.72
CA THR A 6 19.28 -1.29 18.87
C THR A 6 18.61 -0.60 20.05
N LEU A 7 18.99 0.65 20.32
CA LEU A 7 18.42 1.45 21.41
C LEU A 7 16.91 1.70 21.22
N LEU A 8 16.48 2.04 20.00
CA LEU A 8 15.06 2.20 19.68
C LEU A 8 14.29 0.88 19.88
N GLN A 9 14.87 -0.24 19.46
CA GLN A 9 14.27 -1.55 19.71
C GLN A 9 14.17 -1.85 21.21
N THR A 10 15.18 -1.51 22.01
CA THR A 10 15.08 -1.63 23.47
C THR A 10 13.95 -0.76 24.03
N PHE A 11 13.87 0.52 23.66
CA PHE A 11 12.81 1.42 24.17
C PHE A 11 11.39 1.04 23.76
N LEU A 12 11.22 0.43 22.58
CA LEU A 12 9.91 0.01 22.09
C LEU A 12 9.40 -1.25 22.79
N PHE A 13 10.28 -2.10 23.33
CA PHE A 13 9.93 -3.44 23.80
C PHE A 13 10.48 -3.81 25.19
N ASN A 14 10.97 -2.84 25.95
CA ASN A 14 11.42 -3.10 27.32
C ASN A 14 10.21 -3.37 28.23
N ASP A 15 10.28 -4.42 29.05
CA ASP A 15 9.30 -4.71 30.11
C ASP A 15 7.82 -4.78 29.67
N MET A 16 7.54 -5.16 28.42
CA MET A 16 6.17 -5.21 27.85
C MET A 16 5.42 -3.87 27.87
N GLU A 17 6.13 -2.77 28.11
CA GLU A 17 5.64 -1.41 28.06
C GLU A 17 6.25 -0.69 26.84
N ILE A 18 5.39 -0.13 26.00
CA ILE A 18 5.80 0.59 24.81
C ILE A 18 6.08 2.02 25.22
N LEU A 19 7.35 2.43 25.08
CA LEU A 19 7.85 3.75 25.47
C LEU A 19 7.60 4.10 26.96
N GLY A 20 7.45 3.09 27.82
CA GLY A 20 7.29 3.24 29.27
C GLY A 20 5.97 3.83 29.74
N SER A 21 4.95 3.90 28.87
CA SER A 21 3.63 4.45 29.23
C SER A 21 2.43 3.72 28.63
N MET A 22 2.61 2.96 27.55
CA MET A 22 1.52 2.30 26.84
C MET A 22 1.65 0.78 26.90
N SER A 23 0.55 0.07 27.15
CA SER A 23 0.51 -1.38 26.98
C SER A 23 0.36 -1.75 25.49
N ILE A 24 0.73 -2.99 25.14
CA ILE A 24 0.52 -3.52 23.78
C ILE A 24 -0.96 -3.44 23.38
N ARG A 25 -1.86 -3.70 24.33
CA ARG A 25 -3.31 -3.56 24.11
C ARG A 25 -3.69 -2.13 23.77
N GLN A 26 -3.20 -1.14 24.52
CA GLN A 26 -3.49 0.27 24.22
C GLN A 26 -2.99 0.66 22.83
N LEU A 27 -1.79 0.22 22.45
CA LEU A 27 -1.26 0.52 21.13
C LEU A 27 -2.12 -0.09 20.00
N LEU A 28 -2.55 -1.35 20.16
CA LEU A 28 -3.45 -2.01 19.19
C LEU A 28 -4.82 -1.33 19.13
N ASP A 29 -5.45 -1.11 20.29
CA ASP A 29 -6.78 -0.49 20.38
C ASP A 29 -6.75 0.94 19.81
N ASP A 30 -5.68 1.72 20.04
CA ASP A 30 -5.47 3.04 19.43
C ASP A 30 -5.37 2.94 17.90
N ASP A 31 -4.60 1.99 17.36
CA ASP A 31 -4.49 1.80 15.91
C ASP A 31 -5.82 1.33 15.30
N PHE A 32 -6.52 0.39 15.94
CA PHE A 32 -7.86 -0.03 15.53
C PHE A 32 -8.83 1.16 15.49
N SER A 33 -8.83 2.02 16.51
CA SER A 33 -9.70 3.20 16.59
C SER A 33 -9.46 4.20 15.45
N ILE A 34 -8.24 4.25 14.91
CA ILE A 34 -7.89 5.12 13.79
C ILE A 34 -8.27 4.48 12.46
N VAL A 35 -8.04 3.17 12.31
CA VAL A 35 -8.10 2.51 10.99
C VAL A 35 -9.49 1.96 10.67
N THR A 36 -10.09 1.15 11.54
CA THR A 36 -11.34 0.41 11.23
C THR A 36 -12.44 0.49 12.29
N LEU A 37 -12.12 0.86 13.53
CA LEU A 37 -13.02 0.82 14.68
C LEU A 37 -13.15 2.17 15.42
N PRO A 38 -13.33 3.32 14.73
CA PRO A 38 -13.51 4.59 15.43
C PRO A 38 -14.76 4.56 16.31
N ALA A 39 -14.65 4.96 17.58
CA ALA A 39 -15.75 4.98 18.54
C ALA A 39 -16.59 3.70 18.57
N SER A 40 -15.95 2.55 18.34
CA SER A 40 -16.66 1.26 18.30
C SER A 40 -16.84 0.68 19.70
N PRO A 41 -18.03 0.13 20.03
CA PRO A 41 -18.23 -0.56 21.29
C PRO A 41 -17.35 -1.81 21.43
N LEU A 42 -16.75 -2.31 20.35
CA LEU A 42 -15.78 -3.42 20.41
C LEU A 42 -14.49 -3.06 21.17
N LEU A 43 -14.15 -1.78 21.25
CA LEU A 43 -12.96 -1.29 21.96
C LEU A 43 -13.27 -0.85 23.41
N ASP A 44 -14.53 -0.91 23.84
CA ASP A 44 -14.94 -0.49 25.17
C ASP A 44 -14.40 -1.46 26.25
N ARG A 45 -13.68 -0.92 27.23
CA ARG A 45 -13.13 -1.67 28.36
C ARG A 45 -14.21 -2.17 29.31
N ALA A 46 -15.38 -1.54 29.36
CA ALA A 46 -16.49 -1.99 30.18
C ALA A 46 -16.98 -3.40 29.77
N ASN A 47 -16.69 -3.84 28.54
CA ASN A 47 -16.99 -5.21 28.11
C ASN A 47 -16.21 -6.27 28.88
N ASP A 48 -15.01 -5.94 29.38
CA ASP A 48 -14.14 -6.90 30.08
C ASP A 48 -14.66 -7.22 31.49
N GLU A 49 -15.50 -6.35 32.05
CA GLU A 49 -16.11 -6.52 33.38
C GLU A 49 -17.37 -7.39 33.34
N ILE A 50 -17.88 -7.69 32.14
CA ILE A 50 -19.08 -8.50 31.97
C ILE A 50 -18.71 -9.97 32.09
N GLU A 51 -19.23 -10.67 33.09
CA GLU A 51 -19.06 -12.13 33.26
C GLU A 51 -20.24 -12.95 32.72
N ALA A 52 -21.34 -12.28 32.36
CA ALA A 52 -22.55 -12.93 31.91
C ALA A 52 -22.39 -13.50 30.49
N VAL A 53 -22.14 -14.81 30.37
CA VAL A 53 -21.87 -15.54 29.11
C VAL A 53 -22.94 -15.35 28.02
N ARG A 54 -24.19 -15.03 28.40
CA ARG A 54 -25.29 -14.78 27.45
C ARG A 54 -25.34 -13.35 26.91
N ASP A 55 -24.64 -12.41 27.54
CA ASP A 55 -24.55 -11.02 27.10
C ASP A 55 -23.62 -10.95 25.86
N PRO A 56 -24.01 -10.28 24.75
CA PRO A 56 -23.15 -10.11 23.59
C PRO A 56 -21.81 -9.43 23.94
N ARG A 57 -21.76 -8.59 24.97
CA ARG A 57 -20.53 -7.90 25.41
C ARG A 57 -19.48 -8.86 25.95
N PHE A 58 -19.89 -9.95 26.61
CA PHE A 58 -18.98 -11.03 27.01
C PHE A 58 -18.28 -11.64 25.80
N ALA A 59 -19.06 -11.94 24.74
CA ALA A 59 -18.51 -12.46 23.50
C ALA A 59 -17.59 -11.43 22.81
N MET A 60 -17.96 -10.15 22.80
CA MET A 60 -17.12 -9.08 22.26
C MET A 60 -15.77 -9.02 22.96
N SER A 61 -15.74 -8.99 24.30
CA SER A 61 -14.49 -8.97 25.07
C SER A 61 -13.62 -10.19 24.77
N GLN A 62 -14.20 -11.41 24.82
CA GLN A 62 -13.45 -12.65 24.58
C GLN A 62 -12.86 -12.71 23.17
N GLN A 63 -13.65 -12.35 22.16
CA GLN A 63 -13.23 -12.39 20.76
C GLN A 63 -12.17 -11.32 20.44
N MET A 64 -12.35 -10.11 20.97
CA MET A 64 -11.36 -9.03 20.82
C MET A 64 -10.05 -9.38 21.53
N GLU A 65 -10.11 -10.00 22.70
CA GLU A 65 -8.91 -10.43 23.42
C GLU A 65 -8.17 -11.55 22.68
N LEU A 66 -8.89 -12.53 22.15
CA LEU A 66 -8.32 -13.56 21.30
C LEU A 66 -7.60 -12.96 20.08
N PHE A 67 -8.22 -11.98 19.41
CA PHE A 67 -7.59 -11.31 18.28
C PHE A 67 -6.35 -10.52 18.69
N ARG A 68 -6.41 -9.73 19.77
CA ARG A 68 -5.26 -8.97 20.28
C ARG A 68 -4.06 -9.88 20.58
N GLN A 69 -4.29 -11.03 21.19
CA GLN A 69 -3.22 -12.00 21.48
C GLN A 69 -2.57 -12.52 20.20
N ARG A 70 -3.35 -12.80 19.16
CA ARG A 70 -2.85 -13.25 17.85
C ARG A 70 -2.15 -12.13 17.07
N ALA A 71 -2.67 -10.91 17.13
CA ALA A 71 -2.15 -9.76 16.39
C ALA A 71 -0.93 -9.10 17.04
N ALA A 72 -0.74 -9.24 18.35
CA ALA A 72 0.32 -8.58 19.11
C ALA A 72 1.70 -8.79 18.49
N GLN A 73 2.13 -10.05 18.30
CA GLN A 73 3.48 -10.32 17.81
C GLN A 73 3.68 -9.85 16.36
N PRO A 74 2.81 -10.18 15.37
CA PRO A 74 2.93 -9.68 14.00
C PRO A 74 2.95 -8.15 13.92
N PHE A 75 2.16 -7.47 14.74
CA PHE A 75 2.10 -6.00 14.79
C PHE A 75 3.38 -5.39 15.36
N LEU A 76 3.88 -5.90 16.49
CA LEU A 76 5.14 -5.46 17.08
C LEU A 76 6.34 -5.72 16.14
N ASP A 77 6.29 -6.80 15.36
CA ASP A 77 7.35 -7.14 14.41
C ASP A 77 7.46 -6.15 13.24
N ILE A 78 6.40 -5.41 12.90
CA ILE A 78 6.49 -4.28 11.94
C ILE A 78 7.48 -3.24 12.48
N PHE A 79 7.31 -2.82 13.73
CA PHE A 79 8.15 -1.80 14.34
C PHE A 79 9.59 -2.30 14.55
N ARG A 80 9.77 -3.57 14.99
CA ARG A 80 11.10 -4.20 15.09
C ARG A 80 11.80 -4.24 13.74
N THR A 81 11.05 -4.56 12.68
CA THR A 81 11.57 -4.64 11.33
C THR A 81 12.01 -3.28 10.81
N ALA A 82 11.26 -2.21 11.08
CA ALA A 82 11.64 -0.85 10.72
C ALA A 82 12.97 -0.39 11.35
N CYS A 83 13.36 -0.99 12.48
CA CYS A 83 14.64 -0.72 13.13
C CYS A 83 15.83 -1.43 12.48
N GLN A 84 15.64 -2.29 11.49
CA GLN A 84 16.73 -3.05 10.86
C GLN A 84 17.42 -2.29 9.72
N ASN A 85 18.54 -2.82 9.22
CA ASN A 85 19.11 -2.33 7.95
C ASN A 85 18.20 -2.71 6.76
N ARG A 86 18.22 -1.93 5.68
CA ARG A 86 17.25 -2.04 4.56
C ARG A 86 17.20 -3.43 3.91
N CYS A 87 18.35 -4.08 3.71
CA CYS A 87 18.39 -5.47 3.22
C CYS A 87 17.68 -6.45 4.17
N ARG A 88 17.92 -6.31 5.48
CA ARG A 88 17.25 -7.12 6.51
C ARG A 88 15.77 -6.79 6.63
N VAL A 89 15.37 -5.52 6.47
CA VAL A 89 13.96 -5.10 6.41
C VAL A 89 13.25 -5.90 5.33
N ARG A 90 13.72 -5.84 4.08
CA ARG A 90 13.07 -6.53 2.95
C ARG A 90 12.94 -8.04 3.19
N ARG A 91 14.02 -8.69 3.64
CA ARG A 91 14.01 -10.13 3.93
C ARG A 91 13.01 -10.50 5.03
N THR A 92 12.94 -9.69 6.09
CA THR A 92 12.05 -9.94 7.23
C THR A 92 10.59 -9.74 6.82
N LEU A 93 10.30 -8.71 6.02
CA LEU A 93 8.95 -8.49 5.48
C LEU A 93 8.43 -9.67 4.66
N CYS A 94 9.28 -10.32 3.84
CA CYS A 94 8.88 -11.52 3.10
C CYS A 94 8.48 -12.69 4.02
N HIS A 95 9.04 -12.77 5.23
CA HIS A 95 8.66 -13.78 6.22
C HIS A 95 7.37 -13.38 6.95
N LEU A 96 7.29 -12.12 7.40
CA LEU A 96 6.12 -11.59 8.09
C LEU A 96 4.85 -11.70 7.24
N LEU A 97 4.96 -11.58 5.92
CA LEU A 97 3.80 -11.68 5.02
C LEU A 97 2.97 -12.95 5.23
N ARG A 98 3.62 -14.09 5.52
CA ARG A 98 2.91 -15.35 5.83
C ARG A 98 2.20 -15.30 7.18
N ASP A 99 2.80 -14.67 8.17
CA ASP A 99 2.21 -14.54 9.50
C ASP A 99 0.97 -13.62 9.45
N TRP A 100 1.02 -12.56 8.62
CA TRP A 100 -0.12 -11.69 8.34
C TRP A 100 -1.22 -12.37 7.51
N GLU A 101 -0.87 -13.29 6.60
CA GLU A 101 -1.86 -14.12 5.89
C GLU A 101 -2.65 -15.00 6.87
N ASN A 102 -1.96 -15.70 7.77
CA ASN A 102 -2.60 -16.54 8.79
C ASN A 102 -3.46 -15.69 9.73
N LEU A 103 -2.94 -14.53 10.16
CA LEU A 103 -3.69 -13.60 11.01
C LEU A 103 -4.97 -13.12 10.32
N GLN A 104 -4.98 -12.95 9.00
CA GLN A 104 -6.19 -12.55 8.29
C GLN A 104 -7.26 -13.63 8.34
N VAL A 105 -6.91 -14.90 8.15
CA VAL A 105 -7.85 -16.03 8.28
C VAL A 105 -8.45 -16.04 9.68
N ASP A 106 -7.61 -15.94 10.70
CA ASP A 106 -8.04 -15.85 12.10
C ASP A 106 -8.96 -14.63 12.34
N ALA A 107 -8.66 -13.49 11.73
CA ALA A 107 -9.46 -12.27 11.86
C ALA A 107 -10.84 -12.42 11.20
N GLU A 108 -10.92 -13.08 10.04
CA GLU A 108 -12.18 -13.33 9.34
C GLU A 108 -13.12 -14.23 10.15
N ASP A 109 -12.59 -15.29 10.78
CA ASP A 109 -13.37 -16.15 11.67
C ASP A 109 -13.90 -15.38 12.89
N ILE A 110 -13.06 -14.53 13.49
CA ILE A 110 -13.45 -13.70 14.64
C ILE A 110 -14.48 -12.65 14.24
N ASP A 111 -14.29 -11.97 13.10
CA ASP A 111 -15.25 -10.98 12.57
C ASP A 111 -16.62 -11.61 12.33
N GLN A 112 -16.69 -12.83 11.79
CA GLN A 112 -17.97 -13.52 11.56
C GLN A 112 -18.71 -13.79 12.88
N ILE A 113 -17.99 -14.20 13.94
CA ILE A 113 -18.58 -14.39 15.27
C ILE A 113 -19.08 -13.04 15.81
N LEU A 114 -18.25 -11.99 15.74
CA LEU A 114 -18.60 -10.65 16.21
C LEU A 114 -19.82 -10.08 15.47
N GLN A 115 -19.88 -10.24 14.16
CA GLN A 115 -21.01 -9.82 13.32
C GLN A 115 -22.32 -10.44 13.81
N VAL A 116 -22.34 -11.76 14.04
CA VAL A 116 -23.54 -12.48 14.51
C VAL A 116 -23.94 -12.03 15.92
N LYS A 117 -22.97 -11.84 16.83
CA LYS A 117 -23.22 -11.46 18.22
C LYS A 117 -23.67 -10.01 18.37
N THR A 118 -23.10 -9.09 17.59
CA THR A 118 -23.46 -7.67 17.60
C THR A 118 -24.69 -7.36 16.74
N LYS A 119 -25.14 -8.32 15.91
CA LYS A 119 -26.25 -8.16 14.95
C LYS A 119 -26.00 -6.99 14.02
N GLU A 120 -24.77 -6.87 13.52
CA GLU A 120 -24.39 -5.79 12.60
C GLU A 120 -25.30 -5.82 11.37
N PRO A 121 -25.98 -4.70 11.03
CA PRO A 121 -26.82 -4.65 9.85
C PRO A 121 -25.95 -4.60 8.58
N PRO A 122 -26.22 -5.42 7.55
CA PRO A 122 -25.46 -5.36 6.30
C PRO A 122 -25.59 -4.01 5.60
N LEU A 123 -24.57 -3.64 4.85
CA LEU A 123 -24.67 -2.63 3.79
C LEU A 123 -25.07 -3.32 2.48
N MET A 124 -26.04 -2.72 1.78
CA MET A 124 -26.39 -3.12 0.43
C MET A 124 -25.47 -2.43 -0.55
N GLN A 125 -24.52 -3.16 -1.13
CA GLN A 125 -23.65 -2.64 -2.18
C GLN A 125 -24.22 -3.02 -3.55
N ARG A 126 -24.34 -2.05 -4.47
CA ARG A 126 -24.71 -2.36 -5.86
C ARG A 126 -23.62 -3.22 -6.49
N SER A 127 -23.96 -4.46 -6.85
CA SER A 127 -23.02 -5.37 -7.50
C SER A 127 -22.64 -4.85 -8.90
N THR A 128 -21.35 -4.88 -9.23
CA THR A 128 -20.84 -4.55 -10.57
C THR A 128 -21.11 -5.65 -11.60
N VAL A 129 -21.54 -6.84 -11.14
CA VAL A 129 -21.69 -8.06 -11.97
C VAL A 129 -23.16 -8.46 -12.17
N GLY A 130 -24.11 -7.55 -11.94
CA GLY A 130 -25.50 -7.70 -12.41
C GLY A 130 -26.45 -8.56 -11.55
N PHE A 131 -25.99 -9.12 -10.43
CA PHE A 131 -26.85 -9.90 -9.51
C PHE A 131 -27.30 -9.07 -8.31
N GLY A 132 -28.15 -8.06 -8.54
CA GLY A 132 -28.80 -7.30 -7.46
C GLY A 132 -27.85 -6.59 -6.47
N PRO A 133 -28.39 -5.98 -5.40
CA PRO A 133 -27.57 -5.51 -4.29
C PRO A 133 -27.02 -6.71 -3.50
N ALA A 134 -25.71 -6.72 -3.25
CA ALA A 134 -25.03 -7.72 -2.43
C ALA A 134 -24.87 -7.23 -1.00
N GLU A 135 -25.12 -8.11 -0.02
CA GLU A 135 -24.87 -7.80 1.38
C GLU A 135 -23.38 -7.71 1.67
N THR A 136 -22.98 -6.67 2.37
CA THR A 136 -21.59 -6.40 2.71
C THR A 136 -21.50 -5.96 4.17
N TYR A 137 -20.64 -6.62 4.95
CA TYR A 137 -20.40 -6.32 6.37
C TYR A 137 -19.08 -5.58 6.54
N SER A 138 -18.86 -4.90 7.67
CA SER A 138 -17.64 -4.11 7.89
C SER A 138 -16.39 -4.99 7.95
N LEU A 139 -16.46 -6.12 8.67
CA LEU A 139 -15.36 -7.05 8.91
C LEU A 139 -14.09 -6.28 9.39
N PRO A 140 -14.15 -5.61 10.55
CA PRO A 140 -13.18 -4.60 10.92
C PRO A 140 -11.79 -5.15 11.22
N LEU A 141 -11.67 -6.36 11.80
CA LEU A 141 -10.37 -6.94 12.18
C LEU A 141 -9.64 -7.50 10.97
N SER A 142 -10.36 -8.20 10.09
CA SER A 142 -9.85 -8.70 8.82
C SER A 142 -9.54 -7.55 7.86
N SER A 143 -10.36 -6.50 7.83
CA SER A 143 -10.08 -5.29 7.04
C SER A 143 -8.82 -4.58 7.53
N TRP A 144 -8.61 -4.48 8.84
CA TRP A 144 -7.37 -3.95 9.40
C TRP A 144 -6.16 -4.79 8.99
N THR A 145 -6.27 -6.12 9.16
CA THR A 145 -5.20 -7.06 8.85
C THR A 145 -4.83 -7.01 7.37
N TYR A 146 -5.83 -7.00 6.49
CA TYR A 146 -5.65 -6.95 5.05
C TYR A 146 -4.98 -5.65 4.59
N LEU A 147 -5.34 -4.50 5.19
CA LEU A 147 -4.70 -3.22 4.87
C LEU A 147 -3.20 -3.25 5.20
N TYR A 148 -2.82 -3.74 6.37
CA TYR A 148 -1.42 -3.89 6.75
C TYR A 148 -0.69 -4.87 5.83
N LYS A 149 -1.31 -6.00 5.50
CA LYS A 149 -0.76 -6.99 4.56
C LYS A 149 -0.44 -6.36 3.20
N LEU A 150 -1.38 -5.60 2.62
CA LEU A 150 -1.15 -4.87 1.36
C LEU A 150 0.03 -3.90 1.46
N ARG A 151 0.15 -3.15 2.56
CA ARG A 151 1.29 -2.24 2.80
C ARG A 151 2.62 -2.99 2.92
N LEU A 152 2.63 -4.17 3.53
CA LEU A 152 3.83 -5.01 3.58
C LEU A 152 4.22 -5.48 2.17
N MET A 153 3.25 -5.90 1.35
CA MET A 153 3.48 -6.31 -0.03
C MET A 153 4.06 -5.16 -0.86
N GLU A 154 3.45 -3.97 -0.81
CA GLU A 154 3.97 -2.78 -1.49
C GLU A 154 5.39 -2.42 -1.02
N SER A 155 5.65 -2.49 0.28
CA SER A 155 6.97 -2.23 0.85
C SER A 155 8.04 -3.21 0.35
N ILE A 156 7.71 -4.51 0.23
CA ILE A 156 8.62 -5.52 -0.34
C ILE A 156 8.96 -5.17 -1.79
N VAL A 157 7.97 -4.70 -2.56
CA VAL A 157 8.16 -4.29 -3.95
C VAL A 157 9.03 -3.04 -4.03
N GLN A 158 8.70 -1.98 -3.29
CA GLN A 158 9.43 -0.71 -3.23
C GLN A 158 10.88 -0.87 -2.79
N LEU A 159 11.13 -1.66 -1.73
CA LEU A 159 12.48 -2.01 -1.28
C LEU A 159 13.27 -2.78 -2.34
N GLY A 160 12.61 -3.47 -3.26
CA GLY A 160 13.29 -4.13 -4.36
C GLY A 160 13.88 -3.16 -5.38
N PHE A 161 13.27 -1.98 -5.57
CA PHE A 161 13.85 -0.91 -6.39
C PHE A 161 15.03 -0.28 -5.67
N GLU A 162 14.85 0.11 -4.41
CA GLU A 162 15.89 0.73 -3.58
C GLU A 162 17.15 -0.12 -3.44
N LEU A 163 16.98 -1.44 -3.31
CA LEU A 163 18.08 -2.38 -3.11
C LEU A 163 18.59 -2.99 -4.43
N GLU A 164 18.18 -2.46 -5.58
CA GLU A 164 18.59 -2.94 -6.92
C GLU A 164 18.37 -4.45 -7.12
N VAL A 165 17.28 -4.98 -6.55
CA VAL A 165 16.94 -6.41 -6.66
C VAL A 165 16.37 -6.71 -8.06
N TYR A 166 15.81 -5.70 -8.73
CA TYR A 166 15.24 -5.82 -10.07
C TYR A 166 16.26 -5.42 -11.12
N GLN A 167 16.39 -6.25 -12.15
CA GLN A 167 17.13 -5.89 -13.34
C GLN A 167 16.34 -4.86 -14.16
N VAL A 168 17.04 -4.11 -15.00
CA VAL A 168 16.46 -3.03 -15.81
C VAL A 168 15.26 -3.51 -16.65
N ASP A 169 15.36 -4.72 -17.21
CA ASP A 169 14.28 -5.31 -18.02
C ASP A 169 13.10 -5.87 -17.21
N GLU A 170 13.23 -5.93 -15.88
CA GLU A 170 12.14 -6.32 -14.97
C GLU A 170 11.38 -5.10 -14.42
N LEU A 171 11.90 -3.88 -14.59
CA LEU A 171 11.33 -2.67 -13.96
C LEU A 171 9.90 -2.40 -14.40
N ALA A 172 9.58 -2.56 -15.69
CA ALA A 172 8.21 -2.39 -16.20
C ALA A 172 7.22 -3.29 -15.44
N GLY A 173 7.55 -4.58 -15.33
CA GLY A 173 6.68 -5.56 -14.69
C GLY A 173 6.57 -5.37 -13.17
N MET A 174 7.64 -4.95 -12.50
CA MET A 174 7.57 -4.67 -11.06
C MET A 174 6.79 -3.39 -10.75
N TYR A 175 6.85 -2.37 -11.62
CA TYR A 175 5.97 -1.21 -11.52
C TYR A 175 4.52 -1.56 -11.83
N TRP A 176 4.27 -2.43 -12.80
CA TRP A 176 2.93 -2.97 -13.06
C TRP A 176 2.36 -3.70 -11.83
N TYR A 177 3.17 -4.54 -11.17
CA TYR A 177 2.74 -5.24 -9.97
C TYR A 177 2.50 -4.26 -8.79
N LEU A 178 3.32 -3.22 -8.66
CA LEU A 178 3.08 -2.14 -7.68
C LEU A 178 1.77 -1.40 -7.97
N THR A 179 1.45 -1.15 -9.24
CA THR A 179 0.15 -0.60 -9.68
C THR A 179 -1.00 -1.51 -9.24
N PHE A 180 -0.89 -2.82 -9.46
CA PHE A 180 -1.89 -3.80 -9.04
C PHE A 180 -2.15 -3.73 -7.53
N LEU A 181 -1.10 -3.80 -6.71
CA LEU A 181 -1.22 -3.73 -5.26
C LEU A 181 -1.79 -2.40 -4.77
N SER A 182 -1.32 -1.29 -5.32
CA SER A 182 -1.75 0.06 -4.94
C SER A 182 -3.22 0.31 -5.29
N LYS A 183 -3.71 -0.22 -6.42
CA LYS A 183 -5.15 -0.24 -6.76
C LYS A 183 -5.95 -1.03 -5.74
N SER A 184 -5.50 -2.24 -5.38
CA SER A 184 -6.15 -3.05 -4.35
C SER A 184 -6.20 -2.33 -2.99
N ARG A 185 -5.11 -1.66 -2.61
CA ARG A 185 -5.06 -0.83 -1.39
C ARG A 185 -6.05 0.33 -1.47
N LEU A 186 -6.07 1.08 -2.56
CA LEU A 186 -7.01 2.20 -2.73
C LEU A 186 -8.48 1.75 -2.61
N GLN A 187 -8.84 0.66 -3.28
CA GLN A 187 -10.19 0.08 -3.22
C GLN A 187 -10.55 -0.38 -1.81
N HIS A 188 -9.61 -1.00 -1.10
CA HIS A 188 -9.84 -1.47 0.26
C HIS A 188 -9.98 -0.31 1.26
N VAL A 189 -9.17 0.74 1.16
CA VAL A 189 -9.32 1.93 2.02
C VAL A 189 -10.64 2.67 1.73
N GLU A 190 -11.09 2.72 0.47
CA GLU A 190 -12.40 3.32 0.14
C GLU A 190 -13.56 2.51 0.74
N ARG A 191 -13.45 1.18 0.75
CA ARG A 191 -14.38 0.30 1.46
C ARG A 191 -14.42 0.62 2.95
N ILE A 192 -13.26 0.67 3.63
CA ILE A 192 -13.15 1.03 5.05
C ILE A 192 -13.82 2.40 5.32
N LYS A 193 -13.48 3.40 4.51
CA LYS A 193 -14.07 4.75 4.60
C LYS A 193 -15.59 4.73 4.45
N THR A 194 -16.14 3.89 3.57
CA THR A 194 -17.60 3.77 3.38
C THR A 194 -18.29 3.35 4.68
N PHE A 195 -17.71 2.41 5.43
CA PHE A 195 -18.24 1.98 6.73
C PHE A 195 -18.10 3.08 7.80
N ILE A 196 -16.98 3.79 7.83
CA ILE A 196 -16.78 4.92 8.78
C ILE A 196 -17.78 6.05 8.49
N VAL A 197 -18.01 6.40 7.23
CA VAL A 197 -19.01 7.42 6.83
C VAL A 197 -20.42 6.98 7.24
N ARG A 198 -20.76 5.70 7.08
CA ARG A 198 -22.05 5.16 7.55
C ARG A 198 -22.19 5.36 9.06
N GLN A 199 -21.16 5.00 9.83
CA GLN A 199 -21.17 5.15 11.29
C GLN A 199 -21.30 6.62 11.70
N ALA A 200 -20.58 7.53 11.04
CA ALA A 200 -20.70 8.96 11.28
C ALA A 200 -22.12 9.47 11.00
N ASN A 201 -22.75 9.08 9.88
CA ASN A 201 -24.12 9.46 9.56
C ASN A 201 -25.14 8.91 10.57
N GLN A 202 -24.91 7.69 11.08
CA GLN A 202 -25.75 7.10 12.13
C GLN A 202 -25.62 7.85 13.45
N ALA A 203 -24.40 8.20 13.87
CA ALA A 203 -24.15 8.99 15.07
C ALA A 203 -24.87 10.35 14.98
N HIS A 204 -24.79 11.04 13.84
CA HIS A 204 -25.47 12.31 13.61
C HIS A 204 -27.00 12.22 13.64
N SER A 205 -27.58 11.08 13.22
CA SER A 205 -29.03 10.91 13.17
C SER A 205 -29.64 10.49 14.52
N GLN A 206 -28.83 10.02 15.47
CA GLN A 206 -29.25 9.67 16.82
C GLN A 206 -29.24 10.85 17.80
N GLY A 207 -28.80 12.04 17.36
CA GLY A 207 -28.70 13.26 18.18
C GLY A 207 -27.28 13.84 18.14
N PRO A 208 -26.99 14.89 18.93
CA PRO A 208 -25.63 15.39 19.05
C PRO A 208 -24.75 14.31 19.68
N ALA A 209 -23.85 13.74 18.88
CA ALA A 209 -22.87 12.78 19.35
C ALA A 209 -21.96 13.42 20.43
N GLU A 210 -21.47 12.60 21.36
CA GLU A 210 -20.46 13.05 22.31
C GLU A 210 -19.23 13.58 21.57
N LEU A 211 -18.63 14.65 22.09
CA LEU A 211 -17.50 15.33 21.44
C LEU A 211 -16.33 14.38 21.14
N ASP A 212 -16.11 13.37 21.98
CA ASP A 212 -15.06 12.37 21.79
C ASP A 212 -15.34 11.43 20.61
N VAL A 213 -16.59 10.96 20.49
CA VAL A 213 -17.04 10.10 19.38
C VAL A 213 -16.84 10.81 18.04
N GLU A 214 -17.26 12.07 17.95
CA GLU A 214 -17.08 12.88 16.74
C GLU A 214 -15.59 13.09 16.42
N ALA A 215 -14.76 13.37 17.43
CA ALA A 215 -13.32 13.54 17.24
C ALA A 215 -12.65 12.25 16.72
N GLN A 216 -13.01 11.08 17.23
CA GLN A 216 -12.48 9.79 16.77
C GLN A 216 -12.90 9.49 15.33
N LEU A 217 -14.18 9.72 14.98
CA LEU A 217 -14.69 9.54 13.62
C LEU A 217 -13.98 10.47 12.62
N GLN A 218 -13.83 11.76 12.97
CA GLN A 218 -13.11 12.70 12.12
C GLN A 218 -11.63 12.33 11.94
N ARG A 219 -10.97 11.85 13.00
CA ARG A 219 -9.59 11.36 12.94
C ARG A 219 -9.47 10.16 12.00
N SER A 220 -10.38 9.19 12.09
CA SER A 220 -10.39 8.01 11.21
C SER A 220 -10.70 8.37 9.76
N LEU A 221 -11.63 9.30 9.50
CA LEU A 221 -11.89 9.83 8.16
C LEU A 221 -10.68 10.57 7.58
N ALA A 222 -9.96 11.35 8.39
CA ALA A 222 -8.73 12.01 7.96
C ALA A 222 -7.64 10.99 7.61
N PHE A 223 -7.47 9.94 8.42
CA PHE A 223 -6.57 8.84 8.15
C PHE A 223 -6.91 8.13 6.83
N ALA A 224 -8.18 7.75 6.63
CA ALA A 224 -8.62 7.07 5.42
C ALA A 224 -8.38 7.93 4.17
N ARG A 225 -8.68 9.24 4.22
CA ARG A 225 -8.41 10.18 3.11
C ARG A 225 -6.91 10.27 2.78
N LEU A 226 -6.06 10.35 3.80
CA LEU A 226 -4.60 10.34 3.61
C LEU A 226 -4.14 9.05 2.94
N PHE A 227 -4.59 7.90 3.45
CA PHE A 227 -4.18 6.59 2.95
C PHE A 227 -4.69 6.30 1.53
N MET A 228 -5.87 6.80 1.18
CA MET A 228 -6.35 6.81 -0.20
C MET A 228 -5.47 7.66 -1.11
N LEU A 229 -5.14 8.88 -0.69
CA LEU A 229 -4.29 9.78 -1.47
C LEU A 229 -2.90 9.16 -1.69
N ASP A 230 -2.32 8.59 -0.64
CA ASP A 230 -1.04 7.87 -0.69
C ASP A 230 -1.07 6.65 -1.63
N ALA A 231 -2.14 5.84 -1.57
CA ALA A 231 -2.34 4.72 -2.49
C ALA A 231 -2.52 5.18 -3.94
N ALA A 232 -3.29 6.25 -4.16
CA ALA A 232 -3.53 6.81 -5.49
C ALA A 232 -2.25 7.36 -6.13
N VAL A 233 -1.43 8.12 -5.39
CA VAL A 233 -0.17 8.63 -5.96
C VAL A 233 0.83 7.52 -6.24
N THR A 234 0.86 6.47 -5.41
CA THR A 234 1.71 5.29 -5.62
C THR A 234 1.30 4.56 -6.88
N TRP A 235 0.01 4.28 -7.05
CA TRP A 235 -0.54 3.70 -8.26
C TRP A 235 -0.21 4.56 -9.49
N GLU A 236 -0.62 5.82 -9.51
CA GLU A 236 -0.53 6.65 -10.71
C GLU A 236 0.94 6.83 -11.18
N LEU A 237 1.89 6.96 -10.25
CA LEU A 237 3.30 7.05 -10.61
C LEU A 237 3.89 5.70 -11.05
N SER A 238 3.53 4.59 -10.41
CA SER A 238 3.97 3.26 -10.85
C SER A 238 3.41 2.94 -12.23
N ASP A 239 2.18 3.34 -12.52
CA ASP A 239 1.53 3.09 -13.82
C ASP A 239 2.22 3.90 -14.94
N ALA A 240 2.52 5.18 -14.68
CA ALA A 240 3.29 5.99 -15.61
C ALA A 240 4.68 5.40 -15.89
N LEU A 241 5.40 4.96 -14.86
CA LEU A 241 6.72 4.34 -15.02
C LEU A 241 6.64 2.98 -15.72
N CYS A 242 5.63 2.17 -15.44
CA CYS A 242 5.35 0.94 -16.17
C CYS A 242 5.28 1.22 -17.68
N CYS A 243 4.41 2.15 -18.09
CA CYS A 243 4.26 2.53 -19.50
C CYS A 243 5.55 3.05 -20.13
N VAL A 244 6.31 3.91 -19.41
CA VAL A 244 7.61 4.40 -19.89
C VAL A 244 8.58 3.25 -20.12
N TYR A 245 8.76 2.35 -19.16
CA TYR A 245 9.67 1.21 -19.31
C TYR A 245 9.20 0.22 -20.39
N THR A 246 7.89 0.02 -20.54
CA THR A 246 7.32 -0.77 -21.65
C THR A 246 7.68 -0.17 -23.01
N VAL A 247 7.57 1.15 -23.16
CA VAL A 247 7.95 1.85 -24.40
C VAL A 247 9.45 1.73 -24.67
N LEU A 248 10.29 1.90 -23.64
CA LEU A 248 11.75 1.77 -23.78
C LEU A 248 12.15 0.35 -24.19
N HIS A 249 11.53 -0.68 -23.61
CA HIS A 249 11.77 -2.08 -23.96
C HIS A 249 11.31 -2.41 -25.37
N ARG A 250 10.10 -1.97 -25.74
CA ARG A 250 9.48 -2.21 -27.07
C ARG A 250 10.34 -1.69 -28.22
N HIS A 251 11.02 -0.57 -28.03
CA HIS A 251 11.88 0.06 -29.04
C HIS A 251 13.36 -0.31 -28.88
N GLY A 252 13.70 -1.28 -28.04
CA GLY A 252 15.07 -1.76 -27.85
C GLY A 252 16.01 -0.74 -27.22
N LEU A 253 15.49 0.32 -26.61
CA LEU A 253 16.28 1.30 -25.84
C LEU A 253 16.77 0.71 -24.51
N ILE A 254 16.08 -0.31 -24.04
CA ILE A 254 16.51 -1.19 -22.96
C ILE A 254 16.62 -2.59 -23.54
N THR A 255 17.77 -3.23 -23.34
CA THR A 255 18.01 -4.59 -23.81
C THR A 255 17.90 -5.58 -22.67
N SER A 256 17.17 -6.67 -22.90
CA SER A 256 17.19 -7.83 -22.00
C SER A 256 18.49 -8.61 -22.22
N PRO A 257 19.25 -8.93 -21.15
CA PRO A 257 20.44 -9.74 -21.30
C PRO A 257 20.07 -11.15 -21.79
N GLN A 258 20.95 -11.79 -22.56
CA GLN A 258 20.75 -13.17 -23.01
C GLN A 258 20.82 -14.13 -21.81
N ARG A 259 19.81 -15.00 -21.69
CA ARG A 259 19.68 -15.95 -20.57
C ARG A 259 19.39 -17.36 -21.12
N PRO A 260 20.40 -18.12 -21.55
CA PRO A 260 20.20 -19.41 -22.22
C PRO A 260 19.61 -20.50 -21.32
N TYR A 261 19.77 -20.40 -20.00
CA TYR A 261 19.31 -21.40 -19.03
C TYR A 261 18.02 -21.00 -18.29
N SER A 262 17.29 -19.99 -18.77
CA SER A 262 16.12 -19.45 -18.08
C SER A 262 15.08 -18.96 -19.08
N ASN A 263 13.80 -19.19 -18.80
CA ASN A 263 12.70 -18.60 -19.55
C ASN A 263 11.99 -17.51 -18.71
N ASP A 264 11.17 -16.70 -19.38
CA ASP A 264 10.48 -15.56 -18.75
C ASP A 264 9.54 -16.00 -17.61
N GLN A 265 8.88 -17.15 -17.77
CA GLN A 265 7.94 -17.69 -16.79
C GLN A 265 8.64 -18.07 -15.47
N LEU A 266 9.74 -18.82 -15.54
CA LEU A 266 10.52 -19.22 -14.35
C LEU A 266 11.07 -18.00 -13.61
N ARG A 267 11.43 -16.93 -14.33
CA ARG A 267 11.87 -15.67 -13.70
C ARG A 267 10.73 -14.97 -13.00
N HIS A 268 9.56 -14.89 -13.64
CA HIS A 268 8.35 -14.37 -13.02
C HIS A 268 8.02 -15.15 -11.74
N GLU A 269 8.00 -16.48 -11.79
CA GLU A 269 7.74 -17.33 -10.62
C GLU A 269 8.75 -17.10 -9.49
N LEU A 270 10.05 -17.00 -9.82
CA LEU A 270 11.08 -16.70 -8.83
C LEU A 270 10.91 -15.29 -8.21
N ARG A 271 10.58 -14.31 -9.05
CA ARG A 271 10.40 -12.91 -8.66
C ARG A 271 9.19 -12.73 -7.76
N MET A 272 8.10 -13.43 -8.06
CA MET A 272 6.83 -13.37 -7.36
C MET A 272 6.72 -14.37 -6.20
N ARG A 273 7.68 -15.29 -6.04
CA ARG A 273 7.73 -16.29 -4.96
C ARG A 273 7.42 -15.72 -3.56
N PRO A 274 7.91 -14.53 -3.15
CA PRO A 274 7.58 -13.98 -1.83
C PRO A 274 6.07 -13.81 -1.59
N PHE A 275 5.28 -13.61 -2.64
CA PHE A 275 3.85 -13.35 -2.57
C PHE A 275 2.99 -14.60 -2.82
N ALA A 276 3.59 -15.73 -3.21
CA ALA A 276 2.87 -16.98 -3.47
C ALA A 276 2.01 -17.50 -2.30
N PRO A 277 2.36 -17.29 -1.01
CA PRO A 277 1.51 -17.71 0.10
C PRO A 277 0.25 -16.86 0.28
N VAL A 278 0.13 -15.70 -0.39
CA VAL A 278 -0.97 -14.76 -0.19
C VAL A 278 -2.20 -15.20 -1.00
N GLY A 279 -3.32 -15.41 -0.33
CA GLY A 279 -4.60 -15.74 -0.98
C GLY A 279 -5.26 -14.52 -1.61
N LEU A 280 -5.28 -13.39 -0.90
CA LEU A 280 -5.89 -12.13 -1.36
C LEU A 280 -4.92 -10.95 -1.17
N PRO A 281 -4.68 -10.09 -2.18
CA PRO A 281 -5.14 -10.23 -3.55
C PRO A 281 -4.43 -11.42 -4.22
N ALA A 282 -5.15 -12.17 -5.05
CA ALA A 282 -4.58 -13.31 -5.74
C ALA A 282 -3.38 -12.89 -6.59
N LEU A 283 -2.29 -13.65 -6.53
CA LEU A 283 -1.11 -13.39 -7.33
C LEU A 283 -1.46 -13.48 -8.83
N PRO A 284 -1.18 -12.43 -9.64
CA PRO A 284 -1.44 -12.49 -11.07
C PRO A 284 -0.71 -13.64 -11.75
N THR A 285 -1.37 -14.26 -12.73
CA THR A 285 -0.74 -15.31 -13.54
C THR A 285 0.37 -14.71 -14.41
N PHE A 286 1.28 -15.56 -14.88
CA PHE A 286 2.33 -15.12 -15.80
C PHE A 286 1.76 -14.47 -17.08
N GLU A 287 0.64 -14.97 -17.58
CA GLU A 287 -0.06 -14.41 -18.75
C GLU A 287 -0.59 -12.99 -18.45
N GLN A 288 -1.32 -12.81 -17.34
CA GLN A 288 -1.81 -11.50 -16.91
C GLN A 288 -0.68 -10.49 -16.72
N PHE A 289 0.42 -10.94 -16.11
CA PHE A 289 1.62 -10.13 -15.93
C PHE A 289 2.26 -9.74 -17.27
N GLN A 290 2.35 -10.69 -18.20
CA GLN A 290 2.92 -10.47 -19.52
C GLN A 290 2.06 -9.51 -20.35
N ASP A 291 0.75 -9.68 -20.36
CA ASP A 291 -0.20 -8.82 -21.07
C ASP A 291 -0.16 -7.40 -20.49
N GLY A 292 -0.21 -7.28 -19.17
CA GLY A 292 -0.15 -6.00 -18.45
C GLY A 292 1.17 -5.26 -18.62
N THR A 293 2.29 -5.98 -18.80
CA THR A 293 3.61 -5.38 -19.01
C THR A 293 3.88 -5.04 -20.48
N ARG A 294 3.51 -5.92 -21.42
CA ARG A 294 3.81 -5.74 -22.85
C ARG A 294 2.82 -4.79 -23.53
N GLN A 295 1.56 -4.79 -23.11
CA GLN A 295 0.48 -3.93 -23.60
C GLN A 295 0.45 -3.85 -25.14
N VAL A 296 0.47 -5.02 -25.79
CA VAL A 296 0.69 -5.16 -27.25
C VAL A 296 -0.40 -4.47 -28.07
N GLU A 297 -1.61 -4.39 -27.54
CA GLU A 297 -2.77 -3.78 -28.21
C GLU A 297 -2.70 -2.25 -28.28
N SER A 298 -1.91 -1.60 -27.42
CA SER A 298 -1.81 -0.15 -27.35
C SER A 298 -0.63 0.38 -28.16
N SER A 299 -0.83 1.44 -28.96
CA SER A 299 0.25 2.09 -29.70
C SER A 299 1.25 2.78 -28.78
N THR A 300 2.47 3.02 -29.25
CA THR A 300 3.51 3.69 -28.46
C THR A 300 3.06 5.09 -28.02
N LEU A 301 2.43 5.88 -28.91
CA LEU A 301 1.95 7.20 -28.55
C LEU A 301 0.77 7.15 -27.58
N GLN A 302 -0.15 6.19 -27.75
CA GLN A 302 -1.26 6.00 -26.81
C GLN A 302 -0.76 5.66 -25.39
N LEU A 303 0.25 4.79 -25.27
CA LEU A 303 0.89 4.48 -23.99
C LEU A 303 1.53 5.71 -23.35
N LEU A 304 2.21 6.54 -24.14
CA LEU A 304 2.83 7.77 -23.64
C LEU A 304 1.78 8.83 -23.23
N GLU A 305 0.66 8.94 -23.95
CA GLU A 305 -0.46 9.82 -23.57
C GLU A 305 -1.13 9.35 -22.27
N TYR A 306 -1.31 8.03 -22.10
CA TYR A 306 -1.79 7.46 -20.85
C TYR A 306 -0.82 7.74 -19.70
N ALA A 307 0.48 7.48 -19.92
CA ALA A 307 1.53 7.74 -18.94
C ALA A 307 1.59 9.22 -18.53
N GLU A 308 1.40 10.15 -19.48
CA GLU A 308 1.38 11.59 -19.21
C GLU A 308 0.23 11.99 -18.28
N ARG A 309 -0.97 11.44 -18.52
CA ARG A 309 -2.14 11.66 -17.66
C ARG A 309 -1.89 11.13 -16.25
N ALA A 310 -1.41 9.88 -16.15
CA ALA A 310 -1.10 9.25 -14.88
C ALA A 310 -0.02 10.02 -14.09
N ALA A 311 1.09 10.39 -14.74
CA ALA A 311 2.15 11.17 -14.11
C ALA A 311 1.68 12.57 -13.67
N THR A 312 0.77 13.20 -14.42
CA THR A 312 0.18 14.50 -14.06
C THR A 312 -0.76 14.37 -12.86
N ASN A 313 -1.56 13.30 -12.78
CA ASN A 313 -2.40 12.99 -11.63
C ASN A 313 -1.54 12.74 -10.38
N ALA A 314 -0.51 11.90 -10.50
CA ALA A 314 0.44 11.63 -9.43
C ALA A 314 1.10 12.94 -8.93
N LYS A 315 1.55 13.80 -9.84
CA LYS A 315 2.13 15.11 -9.49
C LYS A 315 1.18 15.95 -8.64
N ARG A 316 -0.08 16.09 -9.05
CA ARG A 316 -1.10 16.84 -8.29
C ARG A 316 -1.34 16.23 -6.90
N GLY A 317 -1.36 14.90 -6.81
CA GLY A 317 -1.52 14.21 -5.53
C GLY A 317 -0.33 14.39 -4.60
N PHE A 318 0.90 14.32 -5.10
CA PHE A 318 2.11 14.60 -4.30
C PHE A 318 2.21 16.09 -3.91
N GLU A 319 1.73 17.02 -4.74
CA GLU A 319 1.60 18.43 -4.35
C GLU A 319 0.61 18.60 -3.19
N ALA A 320 -0.50 17.85 -3.19
CA ALA A 320 -1.45 17.84 -2.08
C ALA A 320 -0.84 17.24 -0.81
N LEU A 321 -0.14 16.10 -0.90
CA LEU A 321 0.58 15.50 0.22
C LEU A 321 1.59 16.47 0.84
N ASN A 322 2.37 17.18 0.02
CA ASN A 322 3.37 18.14 0.50
C ASN A 322 2.79 19.35 1.24
N ARG A 323 1.49 19.60 1.16
CA ARG A 323 0.80 20.69 1.89
C ARG A 323 0.25 20.25 3.24
N LEU A 324 0.23 18.95 3.53
CA LEU A 324 -0.32 18.43 4.78
C LEU A 324 0.56 18.81 5.96
N SER A 325 -0.08 19.19 7.07
CA SER A 325 0.61 19.44 8.33
C SER A 325 1.12 18.14 8.95
N ALA A 326 1.97 18.22 9.98
CA ALA A 326 2.43 17.05 10.73
C ALA A 326 1.27 16.23 11.33
N LYS A 327 0.18 16.92 11.73
CA LYS A 327 -1.03 16.28 12.26
C LYS A 327 -1.82 15.57 11.17
N ASP A 328 -2.07 16.26 10.06
CA ASP A 328 -2.90 15.72 8.96
C ASP A 328 -2.20 14.59 8.18
N SER A 329 -0.87 14.59 8.18
CA SER A 329 -0.04 13.53 7.59
C SER A 329 0.29 12.39 8.57
N PHE A 330 -0.21 12.44 9.82
CA PHE A 330 0.10 11.47 10.87
C PHE A 330 1.61 11.25 11.06
N SER A 331 2.41 12.31 10.91
CA SER A 331 3.88 12.27 10.95
C SER A 331 4.45 13.13 12.08
N VAL A 332 3.70 13.35 13.16
CA VAL A 332 4.18 14.07 14.34
C VAL A 332 5.47 13.41 14.86
N GLY A 333 6.53 14.21 15.02
CA GLY A 333 7.86 13.73 15.41
C GLY A 333 8.76 13.29 14.24
N SER A 334 8.21 12.99 13.06
CA SER A 334 8.96 12.54 11.87
C SER A 334 8.65 13.36 10.60
N HIS A 335 7.90 14.46 10.72
CA HIS A 335 7.37 15.22 9.59
C HIS A 335 8.44 15.76 8.64
N ALA A 336 9.61 16.16 9.16
CA ALA A 336 10.72 16.64 8.32
C ALA A 336 11.20 15.57 7.34
N TRP A 337 11.31 14.32 7.82
CA TRP A 337 11.68 13.18 6.98
C TRP A 337 10.55 12.83 6.00
N TRP A 338 9.31 12.76 6.49
CA TRP A 338 8.14 12.47 5.66
C TRP A 338 7.96 13.49 4.52
N SER A 339 8.03 14.79 4.82
CA SER A 339 7.97 15.87 3.84
C SER A 339 9.16 15.83 2.88
N GLY A 340 10.36 15.46 3.36
CA GLY A 340 11.53 15.23 2.51
C GLY A 340 11.28 14.13 1.48
N SER A 341 10.74 12.99 1.92
CA SER A 341 10.39 11.86 1.04
C SER A 341 9.30 12.24 0.03
N ALA A 342 8.24 12.92 0.46
CA ALA A 342 7.16 13.37 -0.42
C ALA A 342 7.63 14.42 -1.47
N LYS A 343 8.57 15.30 -1.11
CA LYS A 343 9.22 16.23 -2.04
C LYS A 343 10.12 15.50 -3.04
N ALA A 344 10.86 14.50 -2.58
CA ALA A 344 11.68 13.64 -3.44
C ALA A 344 10.82 12.88 -4.46
N ALA A 345 9.70 12.29 -4.03
CA ALA A 345 8.74 11.63 -4.92
C ALA A 345 8.11 12.61 -5.92
N LEU A 346 7.74 13.83 -5.48
CA LEU A 346 7.25 14.88 -6.39
C LEU A 346 8.28 15.25 -7.47
N LYS A 347 9.57 15.34 -7.12
CA LYS A 347 10.65 15.54 -8.10
C LYS A 347 10.72 14.39 -9.10
N SER A 348 10.58 13.14 -8.64
CA SER A 348 10.47 11.98 -9.54
C SER A 348 9.27 12.12 -10.50
N CYS A 349 8.08 12.52 -10.04
CA CYS A 349 6.95 12.76 -10.93
C CYS A 349 7.25 13.80 -12.00
N ILE A 350 7.85 14.93 -11.62
CA ILE A 350 8.21 16.00 -12.56
C ILE A 350 9.22 15.47 -13.60
N ALA A 351 10.22 14.72 -13.16
CA ALA A 351 11.19 14.09 -14.05
C ALA A 351 10.52 13.08 -15.01
N THR A 352 9.56 12.29 -14.53
CA THR A 352 8.79 11.35 -15.36
C THR A 352 7.99 12.08 -16.43
N VAL A 353 7.31 13.18 -16.09
CA VAL A 353 6.58 14.01 -17.08
C VAL A 353 7.53 14.56 -18.16
N VAL A 354 8.72 15.03 -17.76
CA VAL A 354 9.74 15.52 -18.72
C VAL A 354 10.25 14.39 -19.62
N ALA A 355 10.51 13.20 -19.05
CA ALA A 355 10.93 12.02 -19.81
C ALA A 355 9.87 11.62 -20.84
N ILE A 356 8.59 11.55 -20.43
CA ILE A 356 7.46 11.24 -21.32
C ILE A 356 7.34 12.27 -22.45
N SER A 357 7.39 13.57 -22.15
CA SER A 357 7.30 14.62 -23.17
C SER A 357 8.46 14.55 -24.18
N THR A 358 9.66 14.20 -23.71
CA THR A 358 10.84 14.02 -24.56
C THR A 358 10.67 12.81 -25.49
N LEU A 359 10.19 11.68 -24.97
CA LEU A 359 9.87 10.50 -25.77
C LEU A 359 8.77 10.79 -26.79
N GLN A 360 7.67 11.43 -26.40
CA GLN A 360 6.58 11.79 -27.31
C GLN A 360 7.09 12.64 -28.49
N LYS A 361 7.94 13.65 -28.22
CA LYS A 361 8.54 14.48 -29.28
C LYS A 361 9.45 13.66 -30.20
N ALA A 362 10.29 12.80 -29.62
CA ALA A 362 11.21 11.95 -30.38
C ALA A 362 10.47 10.96 -31.29
N PHE A 363 9.41 10.29 -30.80
CA PHE A 363 8.61 9.36 -31.60
C PHE A 363 7.76 10.08 -32.66
N LYS A 364 7.22 11.26 -32.36
CA LYS A 364 6.51 12.08 -33.37
C LYS A 364 7.45 12.52 -34.50
N ALA A 365 8.72 12.81 -34.20
CA ALA A 365 9.70 13.21 -35.20
C ALA A 365 10.26 12.03 -36.04
N ALA A 366 10.47 10.86 -35.43
CA ALA A 366 11.00 9.67 -36.10
C ALA A 366 9.93 8.89 -36.91
N GLY A 367 8.65 9.03 -36.54
CA GLY A 367 7.55 8.16 -36.96
C GLY A 367 7.48 6.90 -36.09
N GLU A 368 6.27 6.46 -35.69
CA GLU A 368 6.05 5.41 -34.67
C GLU A 368 6.76 4.08 -34.93
N ALA A 369 7.04 3.75 -36.20
CA ALA A 369 7.66 2.49 -36.61
C ALA A 369 9.21 2.50 -36.57
N LYS A 370 9.84 3.66 -36.34
CA LYS A 370 11.31 3.79 -36.30
C LYS A 370 11.78 4.07 -34.88
N THR A 371 12.84 3.38 -34.48
CA THR A 371 13.51 3.66 -33.22
C THR A 371 14.09 5.08 -33.25
N PRO A 372 13.72 5.95 -32.29
CA PRO A 372 14.22 7.31 -32.27
C PRO A 372 15.72 7.33 -31.94
N ARG A 373 16.44 8.34 -32.43
CA ARG A 373 17.86 8.59 -32.09
C ARG A 373 18.01 9.15 -30.68
N VAL A 374 17.69 8.32 -29.70
CA VAL A 374 17.63 8.64 -28.29
C VAL A 374 18.21 7.47 -27.50
N SER A 375 18.92 7.75 -26.43
CA SER A 375 19.40 6.77 -25.46
C SER A 375 18.68 6.98 -24.13
N ALA A 376 18.45 5.88 -23.40
CA ALA A 376 17.84 5.89 -22.08
C ALA A 376 18.88 5.50 -21.03
N GLU A 377 19.27 6.46 -20.19
CA GLU A 377 20.15 6.21 -19.05
C GLU A 377 19.29 5.91 -17.80
N ILE A 378 19.44 4.71 -17.25
CA ILE A 378 18.74 4.33 -16.01
C ILE A 378 19.63 4.69 -14.81
N PRO A 379 19.20 5.59 -13.92
CA PRO A 379 19.96 5.90 -12.71
C PRO A 379 19.90 4.74 -11.71
N THR A 380 20.97 4.56 -10.95
CA THR A 380 20.94 3.77 -9.72
C THR A 380 20.12 4.50 -8.64
N PRO A 381 19.52 3.80 -7.65
CA PRO A 381 18.63 4.39 -6.65
C PRO A 381 19.27 5.53 -5.85
N ASP A 382 20.58 5.47 -5.58
CA ASP A 382 21.36 6.53 -4.93
C ASP A 382 21.46 7.83 -5.74
N LYS A 383 21.30 7.74 -7.07
CA LYS A 383 21.30 8.87 -8.01
C LYS A 383 19.90 9.30 -8.44
N ALA A 384 18.88 8.55 -8.05
CA ALA A 384 17.48 8.90 -8.29
C ALA A 384 17.05 10.02 -7.33
N TYR A 385 15.99 10.76 -7.70
CA TYR A 385 15.41 11.75 -6.79
C TYR A 385 14.78 11.09 -5.55
N HIS A 386 14.26 9.87 -5.73
CA HIS A 386 13.65 9.04 -4.72
C HIS A 386 14.00 7.58 -5.00
N GLU A 387 14.38 6.81 -3.98
CA GLU A 387 14.96 5.47 -4.12
C GLU A 387 14.00 4.44 -4.74
N TRP A 388 12.68 4.64 -4.60
CA TRP A 388 11.66 3.74 -5.16
C TRP A 388 11.24 4.08 -6.60
N TRP A 389 11.55 5.29 -7.07
CA TRP A 389 11.05 5.83 -8.34
C TRP A 389 12.22 6.06 -9.30
N ILE A 390 12.59 4.99 -10.01
CA ILE A 390 13.70 4.98 -10.95
C ILE A 390 13.21 5.60 -12.26
N VAL A 391 13.50 6.89 -12.45
CA VAL A 391 13.09 7.63 -13.64
C VAL A 391 14.23 7.60 -14.67
N PRO A 392 14.00 7.04 -15.88
CA PRO A 392 15.03 7.04 -16.91
C PRO A 392 15.29 8.46 -17.44
N ARG A 393 16.57 8.78 -17.65
CA ARG A 393 16.98 10.03 -18.32
C ARG A 393 17.07 9.79 -19.81
N ILE A 394 16.34 10.59 -20.56
CA ILE A 394 16.20 10.46 -22.01
C ILE A 394 17.13 11.49 -22.66
N VAL A 395 18.21 11.02 -23.28
CA VAL A 395 19.23 11.87 -23.92
C VAL A 395 19.24 11.65 -25.43
N PRO A 396 19.46 12.69 -26.26
CA PRO A 396 19.68 12.50 -27.69
C PRO A 396 20.91 11.61 -27.89
N SER A 397 20.82 10.58 -28.71
CA SER A 397 22.00 9.77 -29.03
C SER A 397 22.96 10.61 -29.87
N SER A 398 24.15 10.88 -29.36
CA SER A 398 25.25 11.47 -30.13
C SER A 398 25.61 10.54 -31.29
N CYS A 399 25.70 11.09 -32.51
CA CYS A 399 26.10 10.39 -33.73
C CYS A 399 27.43 9.65 -33.59
#